data_AF-A0A6G3X999-F1
#
_entry.id   AF-A0A6G3X999-F1
#
_cell.length_a   1.000
_cell.length_b   1.000
_cell.length_c   1.000
_cell.angle_alpha   90.00
_cell.angle_beta   90.00
_cell.angle_gamma   90.00
#
_symmetry.space_group_name_H-M   'P 1'
#
loop_
_entity.id
_entity.type
_entity.pdbx_description
1 polymer ?
#
loop_
_entity_poly.entity_id
_entity_poly.type
_entity_poly.pdbx_seq_one_letter_code
_entity_poly.pdbx_strand_id
1 'polypeptide(L)'
;MPVTKSTGGGAAGVFRRGSLERDIAEAVAYLGCGPGKVTAHLAALGVPVSGVDRSPRMIEPARTAYPELCFTPTIRSPASPICCR
;
A
#
# COMPACT_ATOMS: atom_id res chain seq x y z
N MET A 1 -43.67 0.45 -0.54
CA MET A 1 -43.82 -0.92 -0.01
C MET A 1 -45.21 -1.39 -0.45
N PRO A 2 -45.31 -2.41 -1.31
CA PRO A 2 -45.02 -3.79 -0.92
C PRO A 2 -43.92 -4.46 -1.75
N VAL A 3 -43.36 -5.52 -1.19
CA VAL A 3 -42.32 -6.37 -1.77
C VAL A 3 -43.01 -7.63 -2.32
N THR A 4 -42.72 -8.01 -3.55
CA THR A 4 -42.92 -9.38 -4.03
C THR A 4 -41.67 -9.85 -4.78
N LYS A 5 -41.26 -11.08 -4.47
CA LYS A 5 -39.99 -11.72 -4.84
C LYS A 5 -40.07 -12.20 -6.29
N SER A 6 -39.12 -11.82 -7.14
CA SER A 6 -39.02 -12.30 -8.52
C SER A 6 -37.90 -13.33 -8.68
N THR A 7 -38.26 -14.38 -9.41
CA THR A 7 -37.59 -15.63 -9.69
C THR A 7 -36.34 -15.44 -10.55
N GLY A 8 -35.35 -16.32 -10.36
CA GLY A 8 -34.12 -16.32 -11.14
C GLY A 8 -34.35 -16.49 -12.64
N GLY A 9 -33.58 -15.73 -13.41
CA GLY A 9 -33.36 -15.90 -14.85
C GLY A 9 -31.95 -15.43 -15.14
N GLY A 10 -31.08 -16.36 -15.55
CA GLY A 10 -29.66 -16.12 -15.74
C GLY A 10 -29.38 -15.02 -16.76
N ALA A 11 -28.79 -13.93 -16.30
CA ALA A 11 -27.89 -13.16 -17.15
C ALA A 11 -26.51 -13.78 -16.96
N ALA A 12 -25.90 -14.25 -18.05
CA ALA A 12 -24.49 -14.56 -18.08
C ALA A 12 -23.74 -13.35 -17.50
N GLY A 13 -23.31 -13.46 -16.25
CA GLY A 13 -22.37 -12.51 -15.67
C GLY A 13 -21.12 -12.64 -16.51
N VAL A 14 -20.95 -11.73 -17.47
CA VAL A 14 -19.69 -11.54 -18.16
C VAL A 14 -18.69 -11.25 -17.05
N PHE A 15 -17.94 -12.27 -16.65
CA PHE A 15 -16.75 -12.13 -15.84
C PHE A 15 -15.85 -11.26 -16.69
N ARG A 16 -15.92 -9.94 -16.47
CA ARG A 16 -15.08 -8.97 -17.14
C ARG A 16 -13.68 -9.37 -16.72
N ARG A 17 -13.01 -10.15 -17.58
CA ARG A 17 -11.60 -10.46 -17.46
C ARG A 17 -10.94 -9.10 -17.66
N GLY A 18 -10.83 -8.34 -16.58
CA GLY A 18 -10.10 -7.09 -16.58
C GLY A 18 -8.70 -7.49 -16.99
N SER A 19 -8.30 -7.10 -18.18
CA SER A 19 -6.89 -6.95 -18.51
C SER A 19 -6.35 -5.95 -17.50
N LEU A 20 -5.96 -6.45 -16.33
CA LEU A 20 -5.27 -5.69 -15.32
C LEU A 20 -3.83 -5.64 -15.84
N GLU A 21 -3.64 -4.79 -16.86
CA GLU A 21 -2.35 -4.14 -17.07
C GLU A 21 -2.06 -3.45 -15.74
N ARG A 22 -1.35 -4.18 -14.89
CA ARG A 22 -0.88 -3.63 -13.63
C ARG A 22 0.13 -2.59 -14.05
N ASP A 23 -0.21 -1.33 -13.88
CA ASP A 23 0.80 -0.31 -13.65
C ASP A 23 1.59 -0.83 -12.46
N ILE A 24 2.74 -1.44 -12.72
CA ILE A 24 3.69 -1.79 -11.68
C ILE A 24 4.23 -0.46 -11.19
N ALA A 25 3.54 0.13 -10.22
CA ALA A 25 4.06 1.28 -9.50
C ALA A 25 5.45 0.88 -9.01
N GLU A 26 6.48 1.57 -9.51
CA GLU A 26 7.88 1.30 -9.21
C GLU A 26 8.24 1.80 -7.79
N ALA A 27 7.34 1.59 -6.84
CA ALA A 27 7.51 1.96 -5.45
C ALA A 27 8.02 0.74 -4.68
N VAL A 28 9.16 0.91 -4.01
CA VAL A 28 9.78 -0.15 -3.21
C VAL A 28 9.26 -0.07 -1.77
N ALA A 29 8.81 -1.19 -1.22
CA ALA A 29 8.50 -1.30 0.21
C ALA A 29 9.60 -2.09 0.92
N TYR A 30 10.27 -1.45 1.88
CA TYR A 30 11.26 -2.12 2.73
C TYR A 30 10.58 -2.72 3.96
N LEU A 31 10.46 -4.04 4.01
CA LEU A 31 9.82 -4.78 5.10
C LEU A 31 10.81 -5.05 6.25
N GLY A 32 10.41 -4.73 7.48
CA GLY A 32 11.29 -4.79 8.65
C GLY A 32 12.33 -3.65 8.65
N CYS A 33 11.89 -2.41 8.39
CA CYS A 33 12.81 -1.27 8.25
C CYS A 33 13.52 -0.87 9.54
N GLY A 34 13.05 -1.35 10.70
CA GLY A 34 13.56 -0.93 12.00
C GLY A 34 13.53 0.60 12.12
N PRO A 35 14.61 1.24 12.60
CA PRO A 35 14.71 2.70 12.72
C PRO A 35 14.83 3.45 11.38
N GLY A 36 14.74 2.79 10.23
CA GLY A 36 14.66 3.47 8.92
C GLY A 36 15.98 3.78 8.21
N LYS A 37 17.14 3.40 8.77
CA LYS A 37 18.47 3.71 8.17
C LYS A 37 18.62 3.23 6.72
N VAL A 38 18.20 1.99 6.44
CA VAL A 38 18.30 1.42 5.09
C VAL A 38 17.27 2.06 4.15
N THR A 39 16.06 2.32 4.65
CA THR A 39 15.04 3.08 3.91
C THR A 39 15.56 4.46 3.51
N ALA A 40 16.21 5.18 4.42
CA ALA A 40 16.81 6.48 4.13
C ALA A 40 17.97 6.40 3.13
N HIS A 41 18.80 5.37 3.22
CA HIS A 41 19.86 5.15 2.24
C HIS A 41 19.30 4.94 0.83
N LEU A 42 18.25 4.13 0.68
CA LEU A 42 17.59 3.91 -0.60
C LEU A 42 16.92 5.19 -1.13
N ALA A 43 16.27 5.97 -0.26
CA ALA A 43 15.68 7.24 -0.64
C ALA A 43 16.73 8.27 -1.11
N ALA A 44 17.89 8.32 -0.46
CA ALA A 44 19.01 9.19 -0.86
C ALA A 44 19.60 8.81 -2.23
N LEU A 45 19.43 7.56 -2.67
CA LEU A 45 19.78 7.09 -4.02
C LEU A 45 18.69 7.39 -5.06
N GLY A 46 17.61 8.08 -4.68
CA GLY A 46 16.49 8.40 -5.56
C GLY A 46 15.49 7.27 -5.73
N VAL A 47 15.59 6.19 -4.95
CA VAL A 47 14.61 5.09 -4.99
C VAL A 47 13.33 5.56 -4.29
N PRO A 48 12.16 5.55 -4.96
CA PRO A 48 10.89 5.83 -4.30
C PRO A 48 10.56 4.66 -3.35
N VAL A 49 10.93 4.82 -2.08
CA VAL A 49 10.88 3.77 -1.06
C VAL A 49 10.03 4.17 0.14
N SER A 50 9.31 3.20 0.70
CA SER A 50 8.60 3.33 1.98
C SER A 50 9.09 2.29 2.98
N GLY A 51 9.18 2.64 4.26
CA GLY A 51 9.53 1.71 5.33
C GLY A 51 8.29 1.07 5.97
N VAL A 52 8.32 -0.24 6.14
CA VAL A 52 7.26 -0.98 6.85
C VAL A 52 7.87 -1.77 8.00
N ASP A 53 7.40 -1.57 9.23
CA ASP A 53 7.84 -2.37 10.38
C ASP A 53 6.69 -2.69 11.33
N ARG A 54 6.48 -3.98 11.63
CA ARG A 54 5.37 -4.42 12.50
C ARG A 54 5.53 -3.97 13.95
N SER A 55 6.73 -3.58 14.36
CA SER A 55 7.03 -3.10 15.70
C SER A 55 6.69 -1.62 15.82
N PRO A 56 5.67 -1.23 16.60
CA PRO A 56 5.34 0.18 16.81
C PRO A 56 6.51 0.96 17.44
N ARG A 57 7.35 0.26 18.24
CA ARG A 57 8.55 0.82 18.85
C ARG A 57 9.62 1.22 17.84
N MET A 58 9.55 0.73 16.60
CA MET A 58 10.47 1.08 15.52
C MET A 58 9.97 2.24 14.66
N ILE A 59 8.64 2.42 14.56
CA ILE A 59 8.03 3.46 13.71
C ILE A 59 8.30 4.88 14.25
N GLU A 60 8.12 5.11 15.55
CA GLU A 60 8.32 6.45 16.14
C GLU A 60 9.76 6.97 16.00
N PRO A 61 10.81 6.20 16.33
CA PRO A 61 12.19 6.62 16.06
C PRO A 61 12.48 6.84 14.58
N ALA A 62 11.93 6.01 13.68
CA ALA A 62 12.16 6.15 12.25
C ALA A 62 11.58 7.46 11.70
N ARG A 63 10.35 7.81 12.09
CA ARG A 63 9.70 9.08 11.72
C ARG A 63 10.40 10.29 12.30
N THR A 64 10.92 10.18 13.52
CA THR A 64 11.67 11.27 14.15
C THR A 64 13.02 11.49 13.47
N ALA A 65 13.70 10.40 13.09
CA ALA A 65 15.02 10.47 12.45
C ALA A 65 14.95 10.91 10.97
N TYR A 66 13.87 10.55 10.26
CA TYR A 66 13.69 10.82 8.84
C TYR A 66 12.25 11.31 8.57
N PRO A 67 11.91 12.55 8.97
CA PRO A 67 10.55 13.10 8.86
C PRO A 67 10.06 13.25 7.42
N GLU A 68 10.97 13.30 6.45
CA GLU A 68 10.69 13.35 5.01
C GLU A 68 10.30 11.99 4.40
N LEU A 69 10.46 10.88 5.15
CA LEU A 69 10.21 9.52 4.67
C LEU A 69 8.95 8.92 5.28
N CYS A 70 8.29 8.03 4.52
CA CYS A 70 7.09 7.36 4.98
C CYS A 70 7.41 6.05 5.72
N PHE A 71 6.94 5.95 6.96
CA PHE A 71 6.97 4.73 7.78
C PHE A 71 5.58 4.32 8.23
N THR A 72 5.23 3.04 8.03
CA THR A 72 3.92 2.48 8.38
C THR A 72 4.07 1.11 9.06
N PRO A 73 3.20 0.75 10.01
CA PRO A 73 3.25 -0.57 10.63
C PRO A 73 2.77 -1.72 9.73
N THR A 74 2.11 -1.40 8.62
CA THR A 74 1.51 -2.39 7.71
C THR A 74 1.66 -1.99 6.26
N ILE A 75 1.74 -3.00 5.37
CA ILE A 75 1.69 -2.81 3.93
C ILE A 75 0.24 -2.52 3.52
N ARG A 76 0.02 -1.41 2.83
CA ARG A 76 -1.28 -1.05 2.27
C ARG A 76 -1.26 -1.25 0.76
N SER A 77 -2.45 -1.33 0.16
CA SER A 77 -2.60 -1.38 -1.30
C SER A 77 -1.79 -0.24 -1.96
N PRO A 78 -1.03 -0.50 -3.05
CA PRO A 78 -0.25 0.54 -3.75
C PRO A 78 -1.15 1.64 -4.33
N ALA A 79 -2.44 1.39 -4.49
CA ALA A 79 -3.44 2.37 -4.92
C ALA A 79 -3.83 3.36 -3.80
N SER A 80 -3.28 3.25 -2.59
CA SER A 80 -3.62 4.14 -1.48
C SER A 80 -2.60 5.29 -1.40
N PRO A 81 -2.97 6.53 -1.77
CA PRO A 81 -2.05 7.66 -1.83
C PRO A 81 -1.58 8.17 -0.45
N ILE A 82 -2.04 7.53 0.63
CA ILE A 82 -1.87 7.99 2.02
C ILE A 82 -0.42 7.82 2.53
N CYS A 83 0.47 7.17 1.78
CA CYS A 83 1.89 7.09 2.14
C CYS A 83 2.76 8.17 1.49
N CYS A 84 2.28 8.83 0.43
CA CYS A 84 2.99 9.91 -0.25
C CYS A 84 2.05 11.11 -0.50
N ARG A 85 1.42 11.63 0.56
CA ARG A 85 1.03 13.04 0.65
C ARG A 85 0.75 13.45 2.09
#